data_AF-A0A8C1QI19-F1
#
_entry.id   AF-A0A8C1QI19-F1
#
_cell.length_a   1.000
_cell.length_b   1.000
_cell.length_c   1.000
_cell.angle_alpha   90.00
_cell.angle_beta   90.00
_cell.angle_gamma   90.00
#
_symmetry.space_group_name_H-M   'P 1'
#
loop_
_entity.id
_entity.type
_entity.pdbx_description
1 polymer ?
#
loop_
_entity_poly.entity_id
_entity_poly.type
_entity_poly.pdbx_seq_one_letter_code
_entity_poly.pdbx_strand_id
1 'polypeptide(L)'
;MKGLRLTIAKHTINTILDTLGENDFVNVIAYSDYVRYVEPCFKGTLVQADLDNREHFKLLVEELQVKGEGKVKKAIKESFKILNEVSEGRGSLCNQAIMLITDGAMEDFQQVFEEFNWPERKVRVFTYLIGRELTFADNVKWIACNNKGYYTHISTLADVQENVMEYLHVLSRPMVINHEHDIIWTEAYMDSVLFNTQAESLLLMTSVAMPVFSKKEETLSHGILLGVVGTDVPLKELMRLAPRYKLGVHGYAFLNTNNGYILSHPDLRPLYKDGKKLKPKPNYNSVDLSEVEWEDTEDALRTAMVKGESGTISLDVRATVEKGNQTWNVSSFLPGISVFTCIIIFIYIHVQSQISKNKSISSKKAIK
;
A
#
# COMPACT_ATOMS: atom_id res chain seq x y z
N MET A 1 -27.46 -15.95 -4.88
CA MET A 1 -26.66 -16.26 -3.66
C MET A 1 -27.44 -16.11 -2.36
N LYS A 2 -28.02 -17.15 -1.73
CA LYS A 2 -28.57 -17.05 -0.34
C LYS A 2 -27.88 -18.09 0.57
N GLY A 3 -27.86 -17.83 1.89
CA GLY A 3 -27.30 -18.74 2.89
C GLY A 3 -25.79 -18.95 2.71
N LEU A 4 -25.35 -20.20 2.70
CA LEU A 4 -23.92 -20.58 2.64
C LEU A 4 -23.17 -19.94 1.46
N ARG A 5 -23.82 -19.79 0.29
CA ARG A 5 -23.20 -19.15 -0.88
C ARG A 5 -22.80 -17.70 -0.60
N LEU A 6 -23.60 -16.97 0.17
CA LEU A 6 -23.28 -15.59 0.56
C LEU A 6 -22.10 -15.55 1.53
N THR A 7 -22.03 -16.47 2.48
CA THR A 7 -20.89 -16.59 3.41
C THR A 7 -19.60 -16.89 2.66
N ILE A 8 -19.64 -17.81 1.68
CA ILE A 8 -18.48 -18.09 0.80
C ILE A 8 -18.08 -16.85 0.00
N ALA A 9 -19.05 -16.12 -0.55
CA ALA A 9 -18.78 -14.90 -1.31
C ALA A 9 -18.10 -13.82 -0.46
N LYS A 10 -18.62 -13.57 0.76
CA LYS A 10 -18.02 -12.63 1.70
C LYS A 10 -16.59 -13.03 2.07
N HIS A 11 -16.38 -14.31 2.36
CA HIS A 11 -15.04 -14.82 2.67
C HIS A 11 -14.10 -14.65 1.47
N THR A 12 -14.55 -14.94 0.25
CA THR A 12 -13.78 -14.77 -0.99
C THR A 12 -13.39 -13.30 -1.20
N ILE A 13 -14.31 -12.36 -1.00
CA ILE A 13 -14.01 -10.92 -1.09
C ILE A 13 -12.96 -10.52 -0.06
N ASN A 14 -13.10 -10.97 1.20
CA ASN A 14 -12.13 -10.66 2.24
C ASN A 14 -10.75 -11.21 1.89
N THR A 15 -10.67 -12.45 1.39
CA THR A 15 -9.40 -13.05 0.94
C THR A 15 -8.81 -12.29 -0.25
N ILE A 16 -9.62 -11.82 -1.19
CA ILE A 16 -9.13 -10.97 -2.29
C ILE A 16 -8.59 -9.64 -1.75
N LEU A 17 -9.34 -8.96 -0.89
CA LEU A 17 -8.88 -7.72 -0.25
C LEU A 17 -7.59 -7.93 0.56
N ASP A 18 -7.39 -9.13 1.11
CA ASP A 18 -6.17 -9.48 1.84
C ASP A 18 -4.92 -9.61 0.96
N THR A 19 -5.11 -9.87 -0.33
CA THR A 19 -4.01 -10.00 -1.30
C THR A 19 -3.56 -8.66 -1.91
N LEU A 20 -4.33 -7.59 -1.74
CA LEU A 20 -4.02 -6.27 -2.30
C LEU A 20 -2.97 -5.55 -1.43
N GLY A 21 -1.99 -4.93 -2.08
CA GLY A 21 -0.97 -4.10 -1.44
C GLY A 21 -1.31 -2.61 -1.46
N GLU A 22 -0.49 -1.79 -0.80
CA GLU A 22 -0.71 -0.34 -0.70
C GLU A 22 -0.59 0.38 -2.06
N ASN A 23 0.07 -0.22 -3.05
CA ASN A 23 0.18 0.33 -4.41
C ASN A 23 -1.03 0.00 -5.31
N ASP A 24 -1.97 -0.81 -4.83
CA ASP A 24 -3.14 -1.24 -5.59
C ASP A 24 -4.33 -0.30 -5.35
N PHE A 25 -5.20 -0.20 -6.36
CA PHE A 25 -6.42 0.59 -6.29
C PHE A 25 -7.64 -0.31 -6.48
N VAL A 26 -8.62 -0.20 -5.58
CA VAL A 26 -9.77 -1.08 -5.52
C VAL A 26 -11.07 -0.30 -5.28
N ASN A 27 -12.16 -0.86 -5.79
CA ASN A 27 -13.52 -0.48 -5.41
C ASN A 27 -14.39 -1.74 -5.46
N VAL A 28 -15.35 -1.84 -4.54
CA VAL A 28 -16.24 -3.00 -4.45
C VAL A 28 -17.66 -2.56 -4.80
N ILE A 29 -18.22 -3.19 -5.83
CA ILE A 29 -19.60 -2.98 -6.27
C ILE A 29 -20.44 -4.23 -6.00
N ALA A 30 -21.58 -4.04 -5.36
CA ALA A 30 -22.61 -5.05 -5.22
C ALA A 30 -23.65 -4.86 -6.33
N TYR A 31 -24.11 -5.95 -6.93
CA TYR A 31 -25.10 -5.88 -8.00
C TYR A 31 -26.29 -6.80 -7.73
N SER A 32 -27.46 -6.29 -8.11
CA SER A 32 -28.70 -7.02 -8.20
C SER A 32 -29.48 -6.49 -9.42
N ASP A 33 -30.71 -6.01 -9.24
CA ASP A 33 -31.49 -5.36 -10.28
C ASP A 33 -30.86 -4.02 -10.69
N TYR A 34 -30.09 -3.42 -9.76
CA TYR A 34 -29.29 -2.22 -9.90
C TYR A 34 -27.88 -2.44 -9.32
N VAL A 35 -26.96 -1.55 -9.68
CA VAL A 35 -25.59 -1.56 -9.15
C VAL A 35 -25.54 -0.62 -7.95
N ARG A 36 -24.94 -1.09 -6.86
CA ARG A 36 -24.75 -0.34 -5.61
C ARG A 36 -23.28 -0.40 -5.23
N TYR A 37 -22.68 0.76 -5.01
CA TYR A 37 -21.35 0.84 -4.41
C TYR A 37 -21.42 0.39 -2.95
N VAL A 38 -20.48 -0.45 -2.53
CA VAL A 38 -20.41 -0.91 -1.13
C VAL A 38 -20.18 0.29 -0.22
N GLU A 39 -19.25 1.17 -0.59
CA GLU A 39 -19.02 2.48 0.03
C GLU A 39 -19.55 3.60 -0.89
N PRO A 40 -20.63 4.31 -0.50
CA PRO A 40 -21.19 5.41 -1.29
C PRO A 40 -20.23 6.58 -1.55
N CYS A 41 -19.27 6.83 -0.66
CA CYS A 41 -18.30 7.92 -0.81
C CYS A 41 -17.39 7.73 -2.03
N PHE A 42 -17.15 6.48 -2.44
CA PHE A 42 -16.25 6.12 -3.54
C PHE A 42 -16.99 5.82 -4.84
N LYS A 43 -18.08 6.53 -5.08
CA LYS A 43 -18.89 6.34 -6.29
C LYS A 43 -18.13 6.82 -7.53
N GLY A 44 -17.87 5.90 -8.46
CA GLY A 44 -17.20 6.21 -9.73
C GLY A 44 -15.67 6.26 -9.68
N THR A 45 -15.06 6.07 -8.51
CA THR A 45 -13.60 6.19 -8.33
C THR A 45 -13.01 4.91 -7.75
N LEU A 46 -11.73 4.64 -8.02
CA LEU A 46 -10.96 3.63 -7.27
C LEU A 46 -10.23 4.30 -6.10
N VAL A 47 -10.03 3.54 -5.02
CA VAL A 47 -9.34 4.00 -3.81
C VAL A 47 -8.14 3.13 -3.56
N GLN A 48 -7.07 3.72 -3.02
CA GLN A 48 -5.88 3.00 -2.63
C GLN A 48 -6.20 1.93 -1.58
N ALA A 49 -5.65 0.73 -1.76
CA ALA A 49 -5.89 -0.42 -0.90
C ALA A 49 -5.03 -0.38 0.37
N ASP A 50 -5.06 0.75 1.09
CA ASP A 50 -4.42 0.90 2.39
C ASP A 50 -5.09 0.00 3.43
N LEU A 51 -4.39 -0.27 4.54
CA LEU A 51 -4.90 -1.13 5.61
C LEU A 51 -6.25 -0.66 6.15
N ASP A 52 -6.40 0.65 6.40
CA ASP A 52 -7.66 1.23 6.90
C ASP A 52 -8.80 1.09 5.89
N ASN A 53 -8.54 1.36 4.61
CA ASN A 53 -9.54 1.23 3.55
C ASN A 53 -9.98 -0.23 3.38
N ARG A 54 -9.02 -1.17 3.43
CA ARG A 54 -9.30 -2.62 3.35
C ARG A 54 -10.15 -3.10 4.52
N GLU A 55 -9.80 -2.73 5.75
CA GLU A 55 -10.58 -3.08 6.94
C GLU A 55 -11.98 -2.45 6.90
N HIS A 56 -12.10 -1.20 6.44
CA HIS A 56 -13.39 -0.55 6.24
C HIS A 56 -14.26 -1.31 5.22
N PHE A 57 -13.68 -1.72 4.09
CA PHE A 57 -14.40 -2.53 3.11
C PHE A 57 -14.84 -3.88 3.67
N LYS A 58 -14.01 -4.55 4.50
CA LYS A 58 -14.37 -5.82 5.14
C LYS A 58 -15.61 -5.67 6.02
N LEU A 59 -15.69 -4.61 6.83
CA LEU A 59 -16.87 -4.32 7.65
C LEU A 59 -18.14 -4.14 6.80
N LEU A 60 -18.05 -3.37 5.72
CA LEU A 60 -19.18 -3.16 4.82
C LEU A 60 -19.58 -4.42 4.04
N VAL A 61 -18.62 -5.29 3.72
CA VAL A 61 -18.87 -6.59 3.09
C VAL A 61 -19.63 -7.53 4.02
N GLU A 62 -19.35 -7.49 5.33
CA GLU A 62 -20.10 -8.25 6.33
C GLU A 62 -21.57 -7.82 6.41
N GLU A 63 -21.88 -6.54 6.18
CA GLU A 63 -23.24 -6.02 6.17
C GLU A 63 -24.03 -6.33 4.89
N LEU A 64 -23.38 -6.87 3.85
CA LEU A 64 -24.05 -7.13 2.58
C LEU A 64 -25.21 -8.13 2.72
N GLN A 65 -26.35 -7.72 2.17
CA GLN A 65 -27.57 -8.51 2.08
C GLN A 65 -28.01 -8.71 0.64
N VAL A 66 -28.62 -9.86 0.39
CA VAL A 66 -29.04 -10.27 -0.94
C VAL A 66 -30.45 -9.74 -1.21
N LYS A 67 -30.61 -8.96 -2.27
CA LYS A 67 -31.88 -8.38 -2.72
C LYS A 67 -31.97 -8.50 -4.24
N GLY A 68 -33.17 -8.76 -4.77
CA GLY A 68 -33.41 -8.76 -6.23
C GLY A 68 -32.75 -9.92 -7.00
N GLU A 69 -32.70 -9.76 -8.33
CA GLU A 69 -32.08 -10.68 -9.28
C GLU A 69 -30.72 -10.13 -9.77
N GLY A 70 -29.70 -10.98 -9.94
CA GLY A 70 -28.36 -10.54 -10.34
C GLY A 70 -28.21 -10.24 -11.83
N LYS A 71 -28.23 -8.95 -12.24
CA LYS A 71 -27.99 -8.56 -13.64
C LYS A 71 -26.53 -8.23 -13.93
N VAL A 72 -25.75 -9.24 -14.31
CA VAL A 72 -24.30 -9.13 -14.63
C VAL A 72 -24.01 -8.05 -15.67
N LYS A 73 -24.85 -7.90 -16.70
CA LYS A 73 -24.71 -6.88 -17.76
C LYS A 73 -24.53 -5.47 -17.20
N LYS A 74 -25.34 -5.09 -16.20
CA LYS A 74 -25.28 -3.74 -15.60
C LYS A 74 -24.03 -3.55 -14.76
N ALA A 75 -23.64 -4.58 -14.00
CA ALA A 75 -22.46 -4.57 -13.15
C ALA A 75 -21.19 -4.36 -13.97
N ILE A 76 -21.01 -5.16 -15.02
CA ILE A 76 -19.83 -5.09 -15.89
C ILE A 76 -19.76 -3.74 -16.62
N LYS A 77 -20.89 -3.20 -17.09
CA LYS A 77 -20.94 -1.87 -17.71
C LYS A 77 -20.48 -0.76 -16.76
N GLU A 78 -20.91 -0.81 -15.50
CA GLU A 78 -20.46 0.16 -14.49
C GLU A 78 -18.97 -0.04 -14.16
N SER A 79 -18.48 -1.28 -14.06
CA SER A 79 -17.05 -1.55 -13.84
C SER A 79 -16.16 -0.96 -14.93
N PHE A 80 -16.53 -1.13 -16.20
CA PHE A 80 -15.77 -0.54 -17.31
C PHE A 80 -15.79 0.98 -17.28
N LYS A 81 -16.91 1.58 -16.87
CA LYS A 81 -17.01 3.04 -16.71
C LYS A 81 -16.01 3.54 -15.66
N ILE A 82 -15.95 2.91 -14.48
CA ILE A 82 -14.99 3.26 -13.42
C ILE A 82 -13.54 3.14 -13.94
N LEU A 83 -13.20 2.04 -14.61
CA LEU A 83 -11.84 1.81 -15.11
C LEU A 83 -11.43 2.83 -16.18
N ASN A 84 -12.36 3.24 -17.05
CA ASN A 84 -12.10 4.27 -18.06
C ASN A 84 -11.92 5.66 -17.43
N GLU A 85 -12.74 6.04 -16.45
CA GLU A 85 -12.59 7.33 -15.75
C GLU A 85 -11.24 7.43 -15.02
N VAL A 86 -10.77 6.32 -14.45
CA VAL A 86 -9.50 6.28 -13.72
C VAL A 86 -8.27 6.30 -14.65
N SER A 87 -8.39 5.72 -15.85
CA SER A 87 -7.36 5.78 -16.90
C SER A 87 -6.96 7.21 -17.29
N GLU A 88 -7.82 8.20 -17.06
CA GLU A 88 -7.61 9.57 -17.53
C GLU A 88 -6.97 10.50 -16.48
N GLY A 89 -6.74 10.06 -15.22
CA GLY A 89 -6.10 10.97 -14.27
C GLY A 89 -5.66 10.49 -12.89
N ARG A 90 -6.04 9.29 -12.40
CA ARG A 90 -5.71 8.85 -11.01
C ARG A 90 -5.54 7.33 -10.84
N GLY A 91 -5.24 6.60 -11.90
CA GLY A 91 -4.99 5.15 -11.83
C GLY A 91 -3.53 4.81 -11.69
N SER A 92 -3.22 3.65 -11.10
CA SER A 92 -1.98 2.98 -11.43
C SER A 92 -2.04 2.67 -12.93
N LEU A 93 -1.03 3.06 -13.71
CA LEU A 93 -0.88 2.74 -15.14
C LEU A 93 -0.63 1.22 -15.37
N CYS A 94 -1.06 0.38 -14.42
CA CYS A 94 -0.78 -1.03 -14.27
C CYS A 94 -1.89 -1.90 -14.90
N ASN A 95 -1.87 -3.20 -14.55
CA ASN A 95 -2.86 -4.18 -14.95
C ASN A 95 -4.28 -3.78 -14.49
N GLN A 96 -5.19 -3.59 -15.44
CA GLN A 96 -6.61 -3.41 -15.15
C GLN A 96 -7.31 -4.77 -15.07
N ALA A 97 -8.01 -5.02 -13.96
CA ALA A 97 -8.73 -6.28 -13.74
C ALA A 97 -10.12 -6.06 -13.15
N ILE A 98 -11.06 -6.91 -13.56
CA ILE A 98 -12.40 -7.03 -12.96
C ILE A 98 -12.51 -8.44 -12.38
N MET A 99 -12.84 -8.54 -11.10
CA MET A 99 -13.10 -9.81 -10.42
C MET A 99 -14.61 -9.98 -10.22
N LEU A 100 -15.23 -10.86 -11.01
CA LEU A 100 -16.66 -11.15 -10.94
C LEU A 100 -16.92 -12.36 -10.05
N ILE A 101 -17.61 -12.12 -8.93
CA ILE A 101 -18.05 -13.17 -8.02
C ILE A 101 -19.55 -13.40 -8.23
N THR A 102 -19.94 -14.62 -8.57
CA THR A 102 -21.35 -14.94 -8.88
C THR A 102 -21.70 -16.40 -8.61
N ASP A 103 -22.97 -16.71 -8.34
CA ASP A 103 -23.49 -18.08 -8.38
C ASP A 103 -24.14 -18.46 -9.73
N GLY A 104 -24.14 -17.53 -10.70
CA GLY A 104 -24.57 -17.79 -12.07
C GLY A 104 -24.59 -16.54 -12.96
N ALA A 105 -24.54 -16.74 -14.28
CA ALA A 105 -24.64 -15.65 -15.25
C ALA A 105 -25.63 -16.02 -16.37
N MET A 106 -26.64 -15.18 -16.56
CA MET A 106 -27.57 -15.26 -17.70
C MET A 106 -26.96 -14.57 -18.93
N GLU A 107 -27.29 -15.04 -20.13
CA GLU A 107 -26.51 -14.88 -21.38
C GLU A 107 -26.35 -13.46 -21.96
N ASP A 108 -26.93 -12.42 -21.34
CA ASP A 108 -26.98 -11.04 -21.90
C ASP A 108 -25.69 -10.20 -21.74
N PHE A 109 -24.55 -10.80 -21.38
CA PHE A 109 -23.30 -10.07 -21.09
C PHE A 109 -22.38 -9.86 -22.30
N GLN A 110 -22.54 -10.63 -23.38
CA GLN A 110 -21.60 -10.63 -24.52
C GLN A 110 -21.45 -9.25 -25.17
N GLN A 111 -22.57 -8.56 -25.39
CA GLN A 111 -22.61 -7.22 -26.00
C GLN A 111 -21.76 -6.18 -25.26
N VAL A 112 -21.64 -6.29 -23.93
CA VAL A 112 -20.87 -5.33 -23.13
C VAL A 112 -19.38 -5.50 -23.36
N PHE A 113 -18.90 -6.74 -23.51
CA PHE A 113 -17.48 -7.00 -23.77
C PHE A 113 -17.07 -6.59 -25.18
N GLU A 114 -17.98 -6.76 -26.15
CA GLU A 114 -17.78 -6.28 -27.52
C GLU A 114 -17.68 -4.75 -27.59
N GLU A 115 -18.50 -4.03 -26.83
CA GLU A 115 -18.52 -2.55 -26.81
C GLU A 115 -17.30 -1.96 -26.07
N PHE A 116 -16.92 -2.51 -24.91
CA PHE A 116 -15.96 -1.87 -24.01
C PHE A 116 -14.53 -2.44 -24.06
N ASN A 117 -14.35 -3.73 -24.34
CA ASN A 117 -13.03 -4.38 -24.17
C ASN A 117 -12.44 -4.91 -25.49
N TRP A 118 -13.24 -5.18 -26.51
CA TRP A 118 -12.76 -5.71 -27.78
C TRP A 118 -12.43 -4.60 -28.77
N PRO A 119 -11.38 -4.75 -29.61
CA PRO A 119 -10.56 -5.95 -29.84
C PRO A 119 -9.32 -6.08 -28.95
N GLU A 120 -8.89 -5.02 -28.25
CA GLU A 120 -7.57 -4.96 -27.59
C GLU A 120 -7.47 -5.86 -26.33
N ARG A 121 -8.61 -6.08 -25.65
CA ARG A 121 -8.71 -6.86 -24.40
C ARG A 121 -7.69 -6.38 -23.37
N LYS A 122 -7.77 -5.08 -23.05
CA LYS A 122 -6.91 -4.39 -22.08
C LYS A 122 -7.24 -4.83 -20.66
N VAL A 123 -8.53 -4.90 -20.34
CA VAL A 123 -9.01 -5.30 -19.02
C VAL A 123 -9.12 -6.82 -18.94
N ARG A 124 -8.53 -7.41 -17.88
CA ARG A 124 -8.64 -8.84 -17.58
C ARG A 124 -9.85 -9.12 -16.72
N VAL A 125 -10.58 -10.20 -17.01
CA VAL A 125 -11.78 -10.55 -16.23
C VAL A 125 -11.60 -11.89 -15.55
N PHE A 126 -11.49 -11.87 -14.23
CA PHE A 126 -11.45 -13.06 -13.40
C PHE A 126 -12.85 -13.39 -12.93
N THR A 127 -13.22 -14.66 -12.96
CA THR A 127 -14.57 -15.08 -12.59
C THR A 127 -14.52 -16.17 -11.54
N TYR A 128 -15.25 -15.97 -10.45
CA TYR A 128 -15.39 -16.90 -9.34
C TYR A 128 -16.83 -17.41 -9.29
N LEU A 129 -17.04 -18.67 -9.68
CA LEU A 129 -18.34 -19.32 -9.58
C LEU A 129 -18.50 -19.92 -8.18
N ILE A 130 -19.50 -19.45 -7.43
CA ILE A 130 -19.77 -19.90 -6.06
C ILE A 130 -20.96 -20.86 -6.04
N GLY A 131 -20.74 -22.02 -5.44
CA GLY A 131 -21.78 -23.00 -5.16
C GLY A 131 -21.39 -24.40 -5.62
N ARG A 132 -22.22 -25.39 -5.29
CA ARG A 132 -21.98 -26.78 -5.70
C ARG A 132 -22.51 -27.10 -7.10
N GLU A 133 -23.40 -26.25 -7.60
CA GLU A 133 -24.02 -26.40 -8.91
C GLU A 133 -23.14 -25.78 -9.99
N LEU A 134 -23.02 -26.47 -11.13
CA LEU A 134 -22.20 -26.05 -12.28
C LEU A 134 -23.05 -25.65 -13.49
N THR A 135 -24.35 -25.41 -13.31
CA THR A 135 -25.29 -25.12 -14.41
C THR A 135 -24.90 -23.90 -15.24
N PHE A 136 -24.22 -22.93 -14.63
CA PHE A 136 -23.79 -21.68 -15.28
C PHE A 136 -22.28 -21.64 -15.54
N ALA A 137 -21.56 -22.75 -15.35
CA ALA A 137 -20.11 -22.79 -15.45
C ALA A 137 -19.62 -22.41 -16.85
N ASP A 138 -20.30 -22.86 -17.91
CA ASP A 138 -19.90 -22.57 -19.29
C ASP A 138 -19.96 -21.07 -19.60
N ASN A 139 -21.03 -20.39 -19.18
CA ASN A 139 -21.19 -18.95 -19.38
C ASN A 139 -20.13 -18.15 -18.62
N VAL A 140 -19.89 -18.50 -17.36
CA VAL A 140 -18.91 -17.80 -16.52
C VAL A 140 -17.48 -18.07 -17.01
N LYS A 141 -17.18 -19.30 -17.42
CA LYS A 141 -15.91 -19.69 -18.03
C LYS A 141 -15.66 -18.96 -19.35
N TRP A 142 -16.69 -18.79 -20.19
CA TRP A 142 -16.60 -18.02 -21.42
C TRP A 142 -16.17 -16.57 -21.17
N ILE A 143 -16.70 -15.93 -20.13
CA ILE A 143 -16.35 -14.55 -19.75
C ILE A 143 -14.85 -14.46 -19.43
N ALA A 144 -14.31 -15.37 -18.62
CA ALA A 144 -12.90 -15.35 -18.26
C ALA A 144 -11.97 -15.66 -19.45
N CYS A 145 -12.27 -16.72 -20.21
CA CYS A 145 -11.43 -17.17 -21.32
C CYS A 145 -11.28 -16.10 -22.42
N ASN A 146 -12.35 -15.38 -22.74
CA ASN A 146 -12.32 -14.38 -23.81
C ASN A 146 -11.67 -13.06 -23.42
N ASN A 147 -11.52 -12.78 -22.13
CA ASN A 147 -10.95 -11.54 -21.61
C ASN A 147 -9.58 -11.77 -20.93
N LYS A 148 -8.80 -12.75 -21.38
CA LYS A 148 -7.44 -13.06 -20.87
C LYS A 148 -7.38 -13.24 -19.33
N GLY A 149 -8.45 -13.72 -18.72
CA GLY A 149 -8.54 -13.93 -17.28
C GLY A 149 -8.47 -15.41 -16.89
N TYR A 150 -9.03 -15.72 -15.71
CA TYR A 150 -9.06 -17.08 -15.17
C TYR A 150 -10.43 -17.38 -14.55
N TYR A 151 -10.88 -18.61 -14.75
CA TYR A 151 -12.13 -19.13 -14.18
C TYR A 151 -11.80 -20.03 -12.99
N THR A 152 -12.44 -19.77 -11.86
CA THR A 152 -12.32 -20.60 -10.66
C THR A 152 -13.71 -21.00 -10.17
N HIS A 153 -13.78 -22.19 -9.58
CA HIS A 153 -14.99 -22.73 -8.99
C HIS A 153 -14.76 -22.93 -7.50
N ILE A 154 -15.56 -22.26 -6.67
CA ILE A 154 -15.46 -22.31 -5.22
C ILE A 154 -16.71 -23.00 -4.66
N SER A 155 -16.51 -24.21 -4.17
CA SER A 155 -17.59 -25.05 -3.65
C SER A 155 -17.70 -24.98 -2.12
N THR A 156 -16.57 -24.82 -1.43
CA THR A 156 -16.49 -24.76 0.03
C THR A 156 -15.70 -23.54 0.52
N LEU A 157 -15.76 -23.27 1.83
CA LEU A 157 -14.98 -22.21 2.46
C LEU A 157 -13.48 -22.51 2.49
N ALA A 158 -13.09 -23.78 2.56
CA ALA A 158 -11.68 -24.18 2.60
C ALA A 158 -10.98 -23.94 1.25
N ASP A 159 -11.72 -24.09 0.16
CA ASP A 159 -11.18 -23.93 -1.20
C ASP A 159 -10.89 -22.45 -1.57
N VAL A 160 -11.39 -21.50 -0.78
CA VAL A 160 -11.32 -20.06 -1.11
C VAL A 160 -9.87 -19.59 -1.20
N GLN A 161 -9.04 -19.95 -0.24
CA GLN A 161 -7.67 -19.42 -0.13
C GLN A 161 -6.79 -19.83 -1.31
N GLU A 162 -6.85 -21.09 -1.73
CA GLU A 162 -6.08 -21.61 -2.87
C GLU A 162 -6.57 -21.02 -4.19
N ASN A 163 -7.89 -21.01 -4.42
CA ASN A 163 -8.47 -20.55 -5.67
C ASN A 163 -8.35 -19.03 -5.89
N VAL A 164 -8.35 -18.23 -4.82
CA VAL A 164 -8.14 -16.78 -4.96
C VAL A 164 -6.71 -16.50 -5.42
N MET A 165 -5.70 -17.16 -4.86
CA MET A 165 -4.30 -16.86 -5.16
C MET A 165 -3.90 -17.12 -6.63
N GLU A 166 -4.63 -17.97 -7.36
CA GLU A 166 -4.37 -18.28 -8.77
C GLU A 166 -4.40 -17.06 -9.71
N TYR A 167 -5.12 -15.98 -9.38
CA TYR A 167 -5.14 -14.80 -10.25
C TYR A 167 -3.74 -14.15 -10.36
N LEU A 168 -2.91 -14.24 -9.31
CA LEU A 168 -1.54 -13.72 -9.30
C LEU A 168 -0.66 -14.43 -10.32
N HIS A 169 -0.85 -15.75 -10.49
CA HIS A 169 -0.14 -16.51 -11.53
C HIS A 169 -0.49 -16.05 -12.94
N VAL A 170 -1.73 -15.60 -13.18
CA VAL A 170 -2.13 -15.06 -14.48
C VAL A 170 -1.62 -13.63 -14.68
N LEU A 171 -1.63 -12.80 -13.64
CA LEU A 171 -1.10 -11.44 -13.68
C LEU A 171 0.41 -11.41 -13.93
N SER A 172 1.17 -12.39 -13.40
CA SER A 172 2.63 -12.47 -13.57
C SER A 172 3.09 -12.94 -14.96
N ARG A 173 2.25 -13.58 -15.78
CA ARG A 173 2.65 -14.12 -17.10
C ARG A 173 3.38 -13.13 -18.02
N PRO A 174 2.93 -11.88 -18.21
CA PRO A 174 3.65 -10.93 -19.07
C PRO A 174 5.03 -10.57 -18.53
N MET A 175 5.18 -10.46 -17.20
CA MET A 175 6.48 -10.19 -16.57
C MET A 175 7.47 -11.32 -16.89
N VAL A 176 6.99 -12.57 -16.88
CA VAL A 176 7.78 -13.75 -17.26
C VAL A 176 8.22 -13.68 -18.72
N ILE A 177 7.31 -13.32 -19.62
CA ILE A 177 7.57 -13.23 -21.07
C ILE A 177 8.57 -12.12 -21.39
N ASN A 178 8.43 -10.96 -20.74
CA ASN A 178 9.34 -9.83 -20.91
C ASN A 178 10.72 -10.05 -20.27
N HIS A 179 10.89 -11.12 -19.48
CA HIS A 179 12.11 -11.39 -18.70
C HIS A 179 12.50 -10.22 -17.79
N GLU A 180 11.52 -9.48 -17.31
CA GLU A 180 11.71 -8.37 -16.38
C GLU A 180 12.00 -8.94 -14.99
N HIS A 181 13.19 -8.64 -14.49
CA HIS A 181 13.61 -9.02 -13.15
C HIS A 181 13.70 -7.76 -12.29
N ASP A 182 12.55 -7.13 -12.08
CA ASP A 182 12.49 -5.96 -11.24
C ASP A 182 12.64 -6.36 -9.76
N ILE A 183 13.53 -5.66 -9.09
CA ILE A 183 13.78 -5.80 -7.66
C ILE A 183 12.85 -4.84 -6.95
N ILE A 184 12.02 -5.35 -6.05
CA ILE A 184 11.04 -4.57 -5.30
C ILE A 184 11.41 -4.61 -3.81
N TRP A 185 11.29 -3.46 -3.15
CA TRP A 185 11.43 -3.35 -1.70
C TRP A 185 10.05 -3.39 -1.05
N THR A 186 9.91 -4.18 0.00
CA THR A 186 8.68 -4.18 0.81
C THR A 186 8.70 -3.03 1.82
N GLU A 187 7.52 -2.63 2.27
CA GLU A 187 7.37 -1.72 3.39
C GLU A 187 8.01 -2.26 4.67
N ALA A 188 8.15 -1.38 5.66
CA ALA A 188 8.67 -1.77 6.96
C ALA A 188 7.69 -2.73 7.66
N TYR A 189 8.12 -3.96 7.92
CA TYR A 189 7.35 -4.94 8.69
C TYR A 189 8.14 -5.41 9.90
N MET A 190 7.41 -5.97 10.86
CA MET A 190 7.98 -6.57 12.06
C MET A 190 8.11 -8.08 11.92
N ASP A 191 9.32 -8.62 12.13
CA ASP A 191 9.50 -10.06 12.20
C ASP A 191 8.92 -10.63 13.51
N SER A 192 7.88 -11.45 13.35
CA SER A 192 7.19 -12.15 14.43
C SER A 192 8.10 -13.08 15.25
N VAL A 193 9.17 -13.61 14.66
CA VAL A 193 10.11 -14.52 15.34
C VAL A 193 11.02 -13.72 16.28
N LEU A 194 11.55 -12.60 15.80
CA LEU A 194 12.40 -11.69 16.57
C LEU A 194 11.63 -10.90 17.64
N PHE A 195 10.33 -10.72 17.48
CA PHE A 195 9.49 -10.06 18.48
C PHE A 195 9.52 -10.77 19.85
N ASN A 196 9.69 -12.10 19.86
CA ASN A 196 9.72 -12.89 21.10
C ASN A 196 11.09 -12.86 21.81
N THR A 197 12.15 -12.43 21.13
CA THR A 197 13.54 -12.52 21.62
C THR A 197 14.16 -11.16 21.95
N GLN A 198 13.44 -10.31 22.70
CA GLN A 198 13.91 -9.14 23.48
C GLN A 198 14.82 -8.08 22.80
N ALA A 199 15.24 -8.24 21.55
CA ALA A 199 16.07 -7.28 20.86
C ALA A 199 15.19 -6.15 20.31
N GLU A 200 14.82 -5.21 21.17
CA GLU A 200 14.09 -3.97 20.85
C GLU A 200 14.73 -3.11 19.73
N SER A 201 15.90 -3.50 19.21
CA SER A 201 16.62 -2.73 18.18
C SER A 201 16.66 -3.40 16.80
N LEU A 202 16.04 -4.57 16.61
CA LEU A 202 15.91 -5.26 15.33
C LEU A 202 14.45 -5.42 14.88
N LEU A 203 13.55 -4.61 15.44
CA LEU A 203 12.10 -4.80 15.30
C LEU A 203 11.58 -4.58 13.88
N LEU A 204 12.14 -3.62 13.13
CA LEU A 204 11.67 -3.27 11.79
C LEU A 204 12.67 -3.69 10.72
N MET A 205 12.17 -4.39 9.72
CA MET A 205 12.90 -4.89 8.57
C MET A 205 12.18 -4.49 7.29
N THR A 206 12.93 -4.45 6.19
CA THR A 206 12.40 -4.38 4.83
C THR A 206 13.01 -5.54 4.06
N SER A 207 12.25 -6.15 3.15
CA SER A 207 12.73 -7.26 2.33
C SER A 207 12.94 -6.79 0.91
N VAL A 208 14.02 -7.26 0.31
CA VAL A 208 14.25 -7.16 -1.13
C VAL A 208 13.68 -8.42 -1.77
N ALA A 209 12.69 -8.27 -2.64
CA ALA A 209 12.01 -9.37 -3.32
C ALA A 209 12.35 -9.37 -4.83
N MET A 210 12.59 -10.56 -5.37
CA MET A 210 12.84 -10.78 -6.79
C MET A 210 12.10 -12.04 -7.27
N PRO A 211 11.31 -11.98 -8.36
CA PRO A 211 10.61 -13.13 -8.89
C PRO A 211 11.57 -14.11 -9.60
N VAL A 212 11.30 -15.41 -9.48
CA VAL A 212 12.06 -16.48 -10.13
C VAL A 212 11.17 -17.24 -11.09
N PHE A 213 11.60 -17.29 -12.36
CA PHE A 213 10.83 -17.87 -13.45
C PHE A 213 11.44 -19.19 -13.97
N SER A 214 10.59 -20.05 -14.53
CA SER A 214 11.04 -21.25 -15.24
C SER A 214 11.68 -20.88 -16.57
N LYS A 215 12.95 -21.27 -16.76
CA LYS A 215 13.70 -21.06 -18.01
C LYS A 215 13.53 -22.18 -19.04
N LYS A 216 12.66 -23.17 -18.79
CA LYS A 216 12.45 -24.28 -19.74
C LYS A 216 11.70 -23.79 -20.98
N GLU A 217 12.22 -24.10 -22.17
CA GLU A 217 11.66 -23.66 -23.45
C GLU A 217 10.16 -24.01 -23.61
N GLU A 218 9.75 -25.20 -23.19
CA GLU A 218 8.35 -25.68 -23.23
C GLU A 218 7.39 -24.83 -22.37
N THR A 219 7.90 -24.21 -21.31
CA THR A 219 7.11 -23.44 -20.34
C THR A 219 7.20 -21.93 -20.55
N LEU A 220 8.06 -21.46 -21.48
CA LEU A 220 8.25 -20.03 -21.74
C LEU A 220 6.94 -19.35 -22.19
N SER A 221 6.17 -20.01 -23.05
CA SER A 221 4.87 -19.49 -23.53
C SER A 221 3.79 -19.47 -22.44
N HIS A 222 3.93 -20.32 -21.42
CA HIS A 222 2.98 -20.43 -20.31
C HIS A 222 3.26 -19.40 -19.19
N GLY A 223 4.47 -18.84 -19.16
CA GLY A 223 4.85 -17.78 -18.22
C GLY A 223 4.78 -18.24 -16.76
N ILE A 224 5.39 -19.37 -16.41
CA ILE A 224 5.28 -19.97 -15.08
C ILE A 224 6.22 -19.28 -14.09
N LEU A 225 5.64 -18.66 -13.05
CA LEU A 225 6.33 -18.20 -11.85
C LEU A 225 6.63 -19.41 -10.94
N LEU A 226 7.92 -19.67 -10.65
CA LEU A 226 8.32 -20.73 -9.74
C LEU A 226 8.19 -20.30 -8.27
N GLY A 227 8.45 -19.02 -8.01
CA GLY A 227 8.36 -18.44 -6.68
C GLY A 227 9.02 -17.07 -6.61
N VAL A 228 9.17 -16.56 -5.40
CA VAL A 228 9.82 -15.27 -5.10
C VAL A 228 10.96 -15.53 -4.13
N VAL A 229 12.13 -14.95 -4.41
CA VAL A 229 13.27 -14.95 -3.49
C VAL A 229 13.27 -13.62 -2.76
N GLY A 230 13.30 -13.69 -1.43
CA GLY A 230 13.35 -12.54 -0.53
C GLY A 230 14.63 -12.55 0.28
N THR A 231 15.19 -11.37 0.57
CA THR A 231 16.25 -11.21 1.58
C THR A 231 15.91 -10.03 2.48
N ASP A 232 15.93 -10.28 3.79
CA ASP A 232 15.53 -9.31 4.80
C ASP A 232 16.71 -8.41 5.18
N VAL A 233 16.47 -7.11 5.20
CA VAL A 233 17.42 -6.07 5.56
C VAL A 233 16.89 -5.33 6.78
N PRO A 234 17.57 -5.41 7.94
CA PRO A 234 17.19 -4.63 9.11
C PRO A 234 17.34 -3.14 8.84
N LEU A 235 16.31 -2.34 9.14
CA LEU A 235 16.36 -0.89 8.92
C LEU A 235 17.48 -0.21 9.72
N LYS A 236 17.88 -0.80 10.86
CA LYS A 236 19.02 -0.35 11.65
C LYS A 236 20.34 -0.37 10.86
N GLU A 237 20.53 -1.34 9.97
CA GLU A 237 21.73 -1.41 9.12
C GLU A 237 21.70 -0.32 8.04
N LEU A 238 20.53 -0.02 7.46
CA LEU A 238 20.38 1.10 6.53
C LEU A 238 20.68 2.44 7.23
N MET A 239 20.17 2.63 8.45
CA MET A 239 20.42 3.84 9.23
C MET A 239 21.87 4.02 9.66
N ARG A 240 22.72 2.97 9.64
CA ARG A 240 24.16 3.12 9.86
C ARG A 240 24.88 3.87 8.74
N LEU A 241 24.32 3.90 7.54
CA LEU A 241 24.86 4.67 6.41
C LEU A 241 24.75 6.19 6.64
N ALA A 242 23.77 6.62 7.45
CA ALA A 242 23.56 8.01 7.84
C ALA A 242 23.85 8.24 9.34
N PRO A 243 25.14 8.29 9.74
CA PRO A 243 25.50 8.39 11.15
C PRO A 243 25.14 9.76 11.75
N ARG A 244 24.39 9.74 12.86
CA ARG A 244 23.97 10.95 13.60
C ARG A 244 25.12 11.86 14.01
N TYR A 245 26.29 11.30 14.35
CA TYR A 245 27.44 12.10 14.79
C TYR A 245 28.00 13.03 13.70
N LYS A 246 27.70 12.78 12.41
CA LYS A 246 28.08 13.68 11.31
C LYS A 246 27.07 14.80 11.06
N LEU A 247 25.81 14.62 11.49
CA LEU A 247 24.69 15.53 11.22
C LEU A 247 24.52 16.62 12.30
N GLY A 248 25.11 16.41 13.49
CA GLY A 248 24.99 17.32 14.63
C GLY A 248 23.90 16.91 15.62
N VAL A 249 23.73 17.65 16.71
CA VAL A 249 22.84 17.28 17.84
C VAL A 249 21.36 17.25 17.43
N HIS A 250 20.97 18.13 16.52
CA HIS A 250 19.60 18.27 16.04
C HIS A 250 19.38 17.69 14.64
N GLY A 251 20.43 17.20 13.98
CA GLY A 251 20.33 16.60 12.66
C GLY A 251 20.01 15.12 12.75
N TYR A 252 19.05 14.67 11.95
CA TYR A 252 18.72 13.26 11.84
C TYR A 252 18.41 12.90 10.40
N ALA A 253 18.51 11.60 10.11
CA ALA A 253 18.10 11.03 8.85
C ALA A 253 16.84 10.21 9.05
N PHE A 254 16.02 10.14 8.02
CA PHE A 254 14.84 9.29 7.96
C PHE A 254 14.68 8.73 6.55
N LEU A 255 13.90 7.65 6.45
CA LEU A 255 13.66 6.91 5.23
C LEU A 255 12.18 6.98 4.88
N ASN A 256 11.87 7.24 3.60
CA ASN A 256 10.51 7.35 3.09
C ASN A 256 10.35 6.46 1.83
N THR A 257 9.14 5.93 1.64
CA THR A 257 8.72 5.22 0.42
C THR A 257 8.26 6.20 -0.66
N ASN A 258 7.99 5.67 -1.85
CA ASN A 258 7.34 6.38 -2.96
C ASN A 258 5.87 6.75 -2.68
N ASN A 259 5.26 6.24 -1.61
CA ASN A 259 3.88 6.57 -1.22
C ASN A 259 3.81 7.66 -0.14
N GLY A 260 4.96 8.03 0.45
CA GLY A 260 5.02 8.98 1.57
C GLY A 260 5.09 8.31 2.95
N TYR A 261 5.07 6.97 3.00
CA TYR A 261 5.17 6.22 4.25
C TYR A 261 6.60 6.13 4.79
N ILE A 262 6.73 6.38 6.09
CA ILE A 262 8.01 6.35 6.78
C ILE A 262 8.45 4.89 7.00
N LEU A 263 9.63 4.55 6.48
CA LEU A 263 10.29 3.29 6.85
C LEU A 263 11.00 3.42 8.22
N SER A 264 11.76 4.51 8.43
CA SER A 264 12.49 4.73 9.67
C SER A 264 12.56 6.21 10.03
N HIS A 265 12.14 6.55 11.24
CA HIS A 265 12.20 7.91 11.79
C HIS A 265 12.48 7.89 13.30
N PRO A 266 13.22 8.87 13.87
CA PRO A 266 13.48 8.92 15.32
C PRO A 266 12.23 8.90 16.20
N ASP A 267 11.16 9.57 15.75
CA ASP A 267 9.88 9.65 16.47
C ASP A 267 8.87 8.57 16.07
N LEU A 268 9.20 7.69 15.11
CA LEU A 268 8.35 6.55 14.78
C LEU A 268 8.34 5.57 15.95
N ARG A 269 7.16 5.39 16.55
CA ARG A 269 6.92 4.44 17.65
C ARG A 269 5.97 3.34 17.18
N PRO A 270 6.49 2.19 16.72
CA PRO A 270 5.67 1.10 16.19
C PRO A 270 4.96 0.30 17.29
N LEU A 271 5.42 0.41 18.55
CA LEU A 271 4.87 -0.34 19.68
C LEU A 271 4.03 0.54 20.59
N TYR A 272 2.96 -0.05 21.14
CA TYR A 272 2.18 0.51 22.24
C TYR A 272 2.16 -0.44 23.43
N LYS A 273 2.05 0.12 24.65
CA LYS A 273 1.98 -0.65 25.90
C LYS A 273 0.52 -0.94 26.25
N ASP A 274 0.12 -2.18 26.04
CA ASP A 274 -1.18 -2.69 26.50
C ASP A 274 -0.99 -3.48 27.80
N GLY A 275 -1.03 -2.76 28.93
CA GLY A 275 -0.69 -3.28 30.25
C GLY A 275 0.80 -3.66 30.35
N LYS A 276 1.09 -4.94 30.63
CA LYS A 276 2.48 -5.46 30.75
C LYS A 276 3.03 -6.00 29.43
N LYS A 277 2.24 -6.05 28.35
CA LYS A 277 2.67 -6.57 27.05
C LYS A 277 2.84 -5.40 26.07
N LEU A 278 3.98 -5.39 25.38
CA LEU A 278 4.15 -4.55 24.20
C LEU A 278 3.37 -5.21 23.06
N LYS A 279 2.58 -4.43 22.34
CA LYS A 279 1.89 -4.87 21.12
C LYS A 279 2.26 -3.91 19.97
N PRO A 280 2.38 -4.42 18.74
CA PRO A 280 2.47 -3.54 17.58
C PRO A 280 1.19 -2.72 17.46
N LYS A 281 1.32 -1.45 17.07
CA LYS A 281 0.17 -0.63 16.69
C LYS A 281 -0.45 -1.21 15.41
N PRO A 282 -1.77 -1.12 15.20
CA PRO A 282 -2.43 -1.70 14.02
C PRO A 282 -1.91 -1.12 12.69
N ASN A 283 -1.52 0.17 12.63
CA ASN A 283 -1.09 0.85 11.40
C ASN A 283 0.35 1.36 11.51
N TYR A 284 1.27 0.52 12.00
CA TYR A 284 2.66 0.97 12.20
C TYR A 284 3.48 1.08 10.90
N ASN A 285 3.05 0.41 9.83
CA ASN A 285 3.70 0.35 8.51
C ASN A 285 3.25 1.47 7.56
N SER A 286 2.04 2.01 7.76
CA SER A 286 1.41 3.01 6.89
C SER A 286 1.41 4.42 7.52
N VAL A 287 2.42 4.76 8.32
CA VAL A 287 2.54 6.07 8.96
C VAL A 287 3.14 7.08 7.97
N ASP A 288 2.37 8.12 7.63
CA ASP A 288 2.82 9.20 6.74
C ASP A 288 3.77 10.17 7.45
N LEU A 289 4.57 10.89 6.66
CA LEU A 289 5.46 11.95 7.13
C LEU A 289 4.72 13.04 7.91
N SER A 290 3.51 13.40 7.47
CA SER A 290 2.67 14.43 8.10
C SER A 290 2.18 14.06 9.51
N GLU A 291 2.12 12.77 9.85
CA GLU A 291 1.69 12.34 11.18
C GLU A 291 2.80 12.46 12.23
N VAL A 292 4.05 12.44 11.77
CA VAL A 292 5.24 12.41 12.62
C VAL A 292 5.93 13.77 12.67
N GLU A 293 5.95 14.46 11.53
CA GLU A 293 6.59 15.76 11.36
C GLU A 293 5.57 16.84 11.01
N TRP A 294 5.97 18.08 11.24
CA TRP A 294 5.13 19.23 10.88
C TRP A 294 5.09 19.40 9.38
N GLU A 295 3.87 19.51 8.83
CA GLU A 295 3.64 19.79 7.43
C GLU A 295 4.17 21.18 7.03
N ASP A 296 4.62 21.28 5.78
CA ASP A 296 4.83 22.56 5.12
C ASP A 296 3.47 23.14 4.68
N THR A 297 3.41 24.44 4.43
CA THR A 297 2.20 25.16 4.01
C THR A 297 1.50 24.60 2.75
N GLU A 298 2.20 23.85 1.89
CA GLU A 298 1.64 23.26 0.65
C GLU A 298 2.05 21.79 0.39
N ASP A 299 2.51 21.03 1.40
CA ASP A 299 3.02 19.65 1.22
C ASP A 299 4.09 19.50 0.11
N ALA A 300 4.80 20.60 -0.18
CA ALA A 300 5.75 20.67 -1.28
C ALA A 300 6.89 19.68 -1.08
N LEU A 301 7.38 19.57 0.16
CA LEU A 301 8.43 18.63 0.53
C LEU A 301 7.98 17.18 0.32
N ARG A 302 6.82 16.80 0.88
CA ARG A 302 6.27 15.45 0.74
C ARG A 302 6.07 15.08 -0.73
N THR A 303 5.51 15.99 -1.52
CA THR A 303 5.26 15.79 -2.95
C THR A 303 6.55 15.62 -3.74
N ALA A 304 7.59 16.41 -3.46
CA ALA A 304 8.90 16.27 -4.09
C ALA A 304 9.57 14.94 -3.71
N MET A 305 9.47 14.54 -2.43
CA MET A 305 10.01 13.27 -1.93
C MET A 305 9.35 12.05 -2.60
N VAL A 306 8.02 12.06 -2.70
CA VAL A 306 7.22 11.02 -3.37
C VAL A 306 7.58 10.89 -4.84
N LYS A 307 7.84 12.02 -5.51
CA LYS A 307 8.30 12.05 -6.91
C LYS A 307 9.77 11.65 -7.09
N GLY A 308 10.53 11.46 -6.01
CA GLY A 308 11.96 11.14 -6.05
C GLY A 308 12.85 12.30 -6.50
N GLU A 309 12.36 13.54 -6.39
CA GLU A 309 13.11 14.74 -6.77
C GLU A 309 14.16 15.07 -5.71
N SER A 310 15.40 15.32 -6.13
CA SER A 310 16.46 15.78 -5.22
C SER A 310 16.46 17.29 -5.09
N GLY A 311 16.58 17.79 -3.86
CA GLY A 311 16.54 19.22 -3.57
C GLY A 311 16.79 19.55 -2.12
N THR A 312 16.82 20.84 -1.84
CA THR A 312 16.91 21.39 -0.50
C THR A 312 15.75 22.33 -0.25
N ILE A 313 15.06 22.18 0.88
CA ILE A 313 14.03 23.12 1.33
C ILE A 313 14.38 23.64 2.72
N SER A 314 14.14 24.92 2.96
CA SER A 314 14.33 25.56 4.26
C SER A 314 12.99 26.04 4.81
N LEU A 315 12.61 25.56 5.99
CA LEU A 315 11.35 25.87 6.67
C LEU A 315 11.61 26.57 8.00
N ASP A 316 10.88 27.65 8.25
CA ASP A 316 10.92 28.40 9.51
C ASP A 316 9.94 27.75 10.49
N VAL A 317 10.43 26.79 11.29
CA VAL A 317 9.57 26.07 12.25
C VAL A 317 9.59 26.77 13.61
N ARG A 318 8.40 27.11 14.14
CA ARG A 318 8.24 27.62 15.51
C ARG A 318 8.15 26.47 16.50
N ALA A 319 9.26 25.78 16.74
CA ALA A 319 9.36 24.87 17.88
C ALA A 319 9.46 25.65 19.20
N THR A 320 9.25 24.99 20.34
CA THR A 320 9.54 25.55 21.69
C THR A 320 11.03 25.81 21.95
N VAL A 321 11.89 25.50 20.98
CA VAL A 321 13.28 25.92 20.91
C VAL A 321 13.31 27.18 20.05
N GLU A 322 13.99 28.23 20.55
CA GLU A 322 14.14 29.56 19.92
C GLU A 322 14.18 29.52 18.38
N LYS A 323 13.53 30.50 17.70
CA LYS A 323 13.41 30.60 16.23
C LYS A 323 14.64 30.03 15.49
N GLY A 324 14.45 28.94 14.74
CA GLY A 324 15.49 28.31 13.94
C GLY A 324 14.96 27.86 12.58
N ASN A 325 15.84 27.84 11.57
CA ASN A 325 15.52 27.39 10.22
C ASN A 325 15.92 25.91 10.09
N GLN A 326 14.95 25.07 9.76
CA GLN A 326 15.23 23.67 9.42
C GLN A 326 15.54 23.57 7.93
N THR A 327 16.64 22.91 7.57
CA THR A 327 17.00 22.64 6.17
C THR A 327 16.95 21.15 5.90
N TRP A 328 16.20 20.74 4.89
CA TRP A 328 16.07 19.34 4.50
C TRP A 328 16.88 19.11 3.24
N ASN A 329 17.76 18.11 3.25
CA ASN A 329 18.51 17.65 2.09
C ASN A 329 17.98 16.29 1.65
N VAL A 330 17.50 16.24 0.41
CA VAL A 330 16.98 15.03 -0.23
C VAL A 330 18.07 14.33 -1.03
N SER A 331 18.26 13.02 -0.79
CA SER A 331 19.17 12.18 -1.58
C SER A 331 18.57 10.79 -1.88
N SER A 332 18.42 10.42 -3.14
CA SER A 332 17.98 9.07 -3.53
C SER A 332 19.17 8.10 -3.59
N PHE A 333 19.14 6.99 -2.86
CA PHE A 333 20.22 5.99 -2.84
C PHE A 333 19.84 4.65 -3.50
N LEU A 334 18.55 4.28 -3.52
CA LEU A 334 18.07 3.00 -4.05
C LEU A 334 16.77 3.19 -4.85
N PRO A 335 16.49 2.32 -5.85
CA PRO A 335 15.19 2.34 -6.52
C PRO A 335 14.09 1.99 -5.51
N GLY A 336 13.16 2.91 -5.27
CA GLY A 336 12.03 2.73 -4.34
C GLY A 336 12.30 3.11 -2.88
N ILE A 337 13.55 3.37 -2.48
CA ILE A 337 13.89 3.85 -1.13
C ILE A 337 14.77 5.09 -1.22
N SER A 338 14.25 6.20 -0.70
CA SER A 338 14.97 7.48 -0.63
C SER A 338 15.44 7.76 0.80
N VAL A 339 16.68 8.24 0.94
CA VAL A 339 17.32 8.55 2.23
C VAL A 339 17.39 10.06 2.40
N PHE A 340 16.76 10.58 3.44
CA PHE A 340 16.64 12.02 3.64
C PHE A 340 17.40 12.45 4.89
N THR A 341 18.09 13.59 4.80
CA THR A 341 18.83 14.18 5.91
C THR A 341 18.23 15.53 6.26
N CYS A 342 17.78 15.69 7.51
CA CYS A 342 17.37 16.99 8.05
C CYS A 342 18.56 17.59 8.81
N ILE A 343 18.95 18.82 8.44
CA ILE A 343 19.96 19.62 9.12
C ILE A 343 19.26 20.87 9.63
N ILE A 344 19.16 21.03 10.95
CA ILE A 344 18.67 22.27 11.54
C ILE A 344 19.83 23.26 11.61
N ILE A 345 19.76 24.35 10.82
CA ILE A 345 20.76 25.42 10.83
C ILE A 345 20.26 26.51 11.76
N PHE A 346 20.81 26.54 12.97
CA PHE A 346 20.73 27.71 13.81
C PHE A 346 21.69 28.77 13.29
N ILE A 347 21.18 29.85 12.71
CA ILE A 347 21.93 31.10 12.61
C ILE A 347 22.02 31.64 14.04
N TYR A 348 23.08 31.26 14.75
CA TYR A 348 23.42 31.86 16.03
C TYR A 348 23.86 33.30 15.74
N ILE A 349 22.90 34.23 15.70
CA ILE A 349 23.23 35.66 15.77
C ILE A 349 23.75 35.87 17.18
N HIS A 350 25.07 35.87 17.32
CA HIS A 350 25.73 36.30 18.54
C HIS A 350 25.45 37.79 18.70
N VAL A 351 24.31 38.14 19.30
CA VAL A 351 24.10 39.50 19.80
C VAL A 351 25.00 39.63 21.03
N GLN A 352 26.26 40.01 20.82
CA GLN A 352 27.04 40.66 21.86
C GLN A 352 26.32 41.97 22.21
N SER A 353 25.34 41.88 23.10
CA SER A 353 24.81 43.04 23.80
C SER A 353 25.87 43.51 24.79
N GLN A 354 26.79 44.36 24.31
CA GLN A 354 27.57 45.27 25.12
C GLN A 354 26.60 46.19 25.88
N ILE A 355 26.20 45.79 27.09
CA ILE A 355 25.65 46.72 28.08
C ILE A 355 26.66 46.85 29.20
N SER A 356 27.57 47.79 28.98
CA SER A 356 28.26 48.53 30.03
C SER A 356 27.23 49.22 30.92
N LYS A 357 27.22 48.91 32.22
CA LYS A 357 26.86 49.87 33.28
C LYS A 357 27.48 49.44 34.63
N ASN A 358 28.47 50.21 35.03
CA ASN A 358 29.07 50.31 36.36
C ASN A 358 28.01 50.43 37.49
N LYS A 359 28.21 49.73 38.60
CA LYS A 359 28.45 50.35 39.93
C LYS A 359 28.80 49.33 41.03
N SER A 360 29.77 49.76 41.83
CA SER A 360 30.41 49.21 43.03
C SER A 360 29.49 48.75 44.17
N ILE A 361 29.97 47.84 45.04
CA ILE A 361 30.26 48.06 46.49
C ILE A 361 30.84 46.78 47.18
N SER A 362 32.08 46.92 47.66
CA SER A 362 32.68 46.50 48.95
C SER A 362 32.35 45.16 49.66
N SER A 363 33.41 44.34 49.78
CA SER A 363 33.93 43.66 51.00
C SER A 363 33.02 42.86 51.95
N LYS A 364 33.33 41.57 52.19
CA LYS A 364 34.09 41.08 53.36
C LYS A 364 34.19 39.55 53.40
N LYS A 365 35.42 39.07 53.62
CA LYS A 365 35.79 37.76 54.21
C LYS A 365 35.36 37.70 55.68
N ALA A 366 34.86 36.54 56.14
CA ALA A 366 35.13 35.86 57.43
C ALA A 366 34.00 34.84 57.71
N ILE A 367 34.25 33.55 57.58
CA ILE A 367 34.52 32.59 58.69
C ILE A 367 33.37 32.50 59.71
N LYS A 368 32.70 31.35 59.73
CA LYS A 368 32.79 30.42 60.87
C LYS A 368 32.71 28.99 60.38
#